data_AF-A0A967XPI8-F1
#
_entry.id   AF-A0A967XPI8-F1
#
_cell.length_a   1.000
_cell.length_b   1.000
_cell.length_c   1.000
_cell.angle_alpha   90.00
_cell.angle_beta   90.00
_cell.angle_gamma   90.00
#
_symmetry.space_group_name_H-M   'P 1'
#
loop_
_entity.id
_entity.type
_entity.pdbx_description
1 polymer ?
#
loop_
_entity_poly.entity_id
_entity_poly.type
_entity_poly.pdbx_seq_one_letter_code
_entity_poly.pdbx_strand_id
1 'polypeptide(L)' 'TAADLIGLIEDLEAGPATVIADSFSPAAALWAAADRPDLVDGVVAISVHLEAGSFLQNLAVTALLRGPMAAGMWAK' A
#
# COMPACT_ATOMS: atom_id res chain seq x y z
N THR A 1 -4.59 3.12 -0.26
CA THR A 1 -4.86 2.46 1.03
C THR A 1 -5.58 1.14 0.76
N ALA A 2 -5.95 0.35 1.78
CA ALA A 2 -6.74 -0.87 1.56
C ALA A 2 -8.09 -0.57 0.89
N ALA A 3 -8.79 0.47 1.37
CA ALA A 3 -10.05 0.94 0.78
C ALA A 3 -9.88 1.38 -0.68
N ASP A 4 -8.83 2.16 -0.99
CA ASP A 4 -8.59 2.57 -2.38
C ASP A 4 -8.25 1.38 -3.29
N LEU A 5 -7.57 0.36 -2.77
CA LEU A 5 -7.25 -0.85 -3.53
C LEU A 5 -8.51 -1.69 -3.79
N ILE A 6 -9.38 -1.84 -2.79
CA ILE A 6 -10.68 -2.50 -2.96
C ILE A 6 -11.51 -1.76 -4.02
N GLY A 7 -11.65 -0.44 -3.89
CA GLY A 7 -12.39 0.37 -4.85
C GLY A 7 -11.83 0.25 -6.26
N LEU A 8 -10.50 0.25 -6.41
CA LEU A 8 -9.86 0.04 -7.71
C LEU A 8 -10.18 -1.34 -8.31
N ILE A 9 -10.16 -2.42 -7.51
CA ILE A 9 -10.50 -3.76 -7.99
C ILE A 9 -11.97 -3.83 -8.46
N GLU A 10 -12.87 -3.18 -7.71
CA GLU A 10 -14.29 -3.10 -8.05
C GLU A 10 -14.52 -2.27 -9.31
N ASP A 11 -13.91 -1.08 -9.41
CA ASP A 11 -14.03 -0.18 -10.57
C ASP A 11 -13.49 -0.81 -11.87
N LEU A 12 -12.48 -1.69 -11.75
CA LEU A 12 -11.90 -2.42 -12.88
C LEU A 12 -12.62 -3.74 -13.20
N GLU A 13 -13.62 -4.13 -12.41
CA GLU A 13 -14.29 -5.44 -12.49
C GLU A 13 -13.26 -6.60 -12.51
N ALA A 14 -12.17 -6.47 -11.75
CA ALA A 14 -10.99 -7.33 -11.85
C ALA A 14 -11.01 -8.54 -10.89
N GLY A 15 -12.13 -8.80 -10.19
CA GLY A 15 -12.19 -9.71 -9.06
C GLY A 15 -12.52 -11.18 -9.39
N PRO A 16 -11.96 -12.16 -8.64
CA PRO A 16 -10.94 -11.97 -7.61
C PRO A 16 -9.55 -11.75 -8.22
N ALA A 17 -8.80 -10.78 -7.69
CA ALA A 17 -7.52 -10.34 -8.23
C ALA A 17 -6.33 -10.86 -7.42
N THR A 18 -5.26 -11.24 -8.11
CA THR A 18 -3.94 -11.42 -7.48
C THR A 18 -3.25 -10.06 -7.38
N VAL A 19 -2.96 -9.62 -6.15
CA VAL A 19 -2.32 -8.32 -5.89
C VAL A 19 -0.81 -8.52 -5.67
N ILE A 20 0.00 -7.90 -6.53
CA ILE A 20 1.44 -7.80 -6.35
C ILE A 20 1.76 -6.44 -5.73
N ALA A 21 2.37 -6.45 -4.54
CA ALA A 21 2.67 -5.25 -3.78
C ALA A 21 4.14 -5.22 -3.37
N ASP A 22 4.76 -4.04 -3.42
CA ASP A 22 6.18 -3.82 -3.10
C ASP A 22 6.37 -2.70 -2.08
N SER A 23 7.40 -2.84 -1.25
CA SER A 23 7.88 -1.84 -0.30
C SER A 23 6.83 -1.41 0.73
N PHE A 24 6.18 -0.25 0.57
CA PHE A 24 5.18 0.29 1.51
C PHE A 24 3.75 -0.21 1.24
N SER A 25 3.48 -0.71 0.05
CA SER A 25 2.13 -1.13 -0.37
C SER A 25 1.63 -2.49 0.15
N PRO A 26 2.47 -3.48 0.55
CA PRO A 26 1.99 -4.79 0.99
C PRO A 26 1.03 -4.76 2.17
N ALA A 27 1.20 -3.84 3.12
CA ALA A 27 0.27 -3.70 4.24
C ALA A 27 -1.16 -3.39 3.76
N ALA A 28 -1.31 -2.51 2.76
CA ALA A 28 -2.61 -2.19 2.18
C ALA A 28 -3.22 -3.40 1.44
N ALA A 29 -2.40 -4.19 0.74
CA ALA A 29 -2.85 -5.40 0.05
C ALA A 29 -3.33 -6.49 1.03
N LEU A 30 -2.61 -6.69 2.13
CA LEU A 30 -3.01 -7.64 3.17
C LEU A 30 -4.30 -7.22 3.87
N TRP A 31 -4.46 -5.93 4.18
CA TRP A 31 -5.72 -5.42 4.73
C TRP A 31 -6.88 -5.54 3.74
N ALA A 32 -6.67 -5.25 2.46
CA ALA A 32 -7.69 -5.45 1.44
C ALA A 32 -8.14 -6.92 1.32
N ALA A 33 -7.18 -7.85 1.33
CA ALA A 33 -7.49 -9.29 1.32
C ALA A 33 -8.20 -9.76 2.60
N ALA A 34 -7.87 -9.18 3.76
CA ALA A 34 -8.53 -9.49 5.01
C ALA A 34 -9.97 -8.95 5.06
N ASP A 35 -10.19 -7.73 4.56
CA ASP A 35 -11.50 -7.06 4.58
C ASP A 35 -12.46 -7.60 3.49
N ARG A 36 -11.92 -7.95 2.31
CA ARG A 36 -12.66 -8.44 1.14
C ARG A 36 -11.98 -9.65 0.49
N PRO A 37 -11.99 -10.81 1.16
CA PRO A 37 -11.39 -12.03 0.61
C PRO A 37 -12.08 -12.53 -0.66
N ASP A 38 -13.30 -12.07 -0.95
CA ASP A 38 -14.01 -12.33 -2.20
C ASP A 38 -13.43 -11.58 -3.41
N LEU A 39 -12.66 -10.50 -3.16
CA LEU A 39 -12.06 -9.67 -4.21
C LEU A 39 -10.57 -9.94 -4.43
N VAL A 40 -9.90 -10.65 -3.53
CA VAL A 40 -8.45 -10.92 -3.60
C VAL A 40 -8.19 -12.41 -3.43
N ASP A 41 -7.70 -13.07 -4.48
CA ASP A 41 -7.37 -14.50 -4.43
C ASP A 41 -5.92 -14.79 -3.99
N GLY A 42 -5.06 -13.77 -3.99
CA GLY A 42 -3.66 -13.89 -3.62
C GLY A 42 -2.95 -12.56 -3.44
N VAL A 43 -1.94 -12.56 -2.55
CA VAL A 43 -1.04 -11.43 -2.35
C VAL A 43 0.40 -11.88 -2.51
N VAL A 44 1.13 -11.22 -3.41
CA VAL A 44 2.59 -11.35 -3.53
C VAL A 44 3.22 -10.11 -2.94
N ALA A 45 3.87 -10.26 -1.79
CA ALA A 45 4.50 -9.16 -1.07
C ALA A 45 6.02 -9.15 -1.27
N ILE A 46 6.53 -8.10 -1.90
CA ILE A 46 7.95 -7.89 -2.17
C ILE A 46 8.48 -6.86 -1.16
N SER A 47 9.65 -7.13 -0.58
CA SER A 47 10.34 -6.22 0.36
C SER A 47 9.44 -5.72 1.49
N VAL A 48 8.63 -6.62 2.07
CA VAL A 48 7.55 -6.28 2.97
C VAL A 48 8.03 -5.73 4.32
N HIS A 49 7.37 -4.69 4.81
CA HIS A 49 7.54 -4.15 6.16
C HIS A 49 6.17 -4.05 6.86
N LEU A 50 5.87 -5.00 7.77
CA LEU A 50 4.59 -5.04 8.51
C LEU A 50 4.67 -4.47 9.91
N GLU A 51 5.89 -4.25 10.42
CA GLU A 51 6.07 -3.70 11.74
C GLU A 51 5.86 -2.19 11.72
N ALA A 52 5.23 -1.68 12.78
CA ALA A 52 5.11 -0.25 12.98
C ALA A 52 6.52 0.34 13.22
N GLY A 53 6.89 1.33 12.39
CA GLY A 53 8.13 2.06 12.61
C GLY A 53 8.13 2.78 13.96
N SER A 54 9.32 2.95 14.53
CA SER A 54 9.48 3.80 15.72
C SER A 54 9.02 5.24 15.44
N PHE A 55 8.78 6.03 16.49
CA PHE A 55 8.43 7.45 16.35
C PHE A 55 9.43 8.20 15.45
N LEU A 56 10.74 7.98 15.64
CA LEU A 56 11.79 8.62 14.85
C LEU A 56 11.79 8.15 13.40
N GLN A 57 11.55 6.85 13.16
CA GLN A 57 11.44 6.31 11.81
C GLN A 57 10.23 6.89 11.08
N ASN A 58 9.08 6.98 11.74
CA ASN A 58 7.87 7.57 11.16
C ASN A 58 8.04 9.07 10.88
N LEU A 59 8.73 9.80 11.76
CA LEU A 59 9.05 11.20 11.54
C LEU A 59 9.98 11.37 10.33
N ALA A 60 11.01 10.53 10.20
CA ALA A 60 11.91 10.54 9.06
C ALA A 60 11.19 10.23 7.74
N VAL A 61 10.36 9.18 7.71
CA VAL A 61 9.53 8.82 6.53
C VAL A 61 8.56 9.95 6.17
N THR A 62 7.94 10.58 7.17
CA THR A 62 7.03 11.71 6.95
C THR A 62 7.76 12.92 6.36
N ALA A 63 8.92 13.28 6.91
CA ALA A 63 9.71 14.41 6.40
C ALA A 63 10.16 14.17 4.94
N LEU A 64 10.56 12.93 4.63
CA LEU A 64 11.03 12.53 3.30
C LEU A 64 9.90 12.49 2.26
N LEU A 65 8.76 11.89 2.62
CA LEU A 65 7.70 11.56 1.65
C LEU A 65 6.51 12.53 1.64
N ARG A 66 6.31 13.32 2.70
CA ARG A 66 5.13 14.20 2.87
C ARG A 66 5.48 15.67 3.14
N GLY A 67 6.76 16.04 3.12
CA GLY A 67 7.20 17.42 3.33
C GLY A 67 7.06 18.31 2.07
N PRO A 68 7.27 19.64 2.20
CA PRO A 68 7.26 20.57 1.06
C PRO A 68 8.29 20.25 -0.02
N MET A 69 9.34 19.48 0.31
CA MET A 69 10.32 18.99 -0.64
C MET A 69 9.89 17.72 -1.38
N ALA A 70 8.85 17.01 -0.92
CA ALA A 70 8.41 15.76 -1.54
C ALA A 70 7.98 16.00 -2.99
N ALA A 71 7.14 17.00 -3.25
CA ALA A 71 6.75 17.37 -4.62
C ALA A 71 7.97 17.64 -5.52
N GLY A 72 9.01 18.30 -4.99
CA GLY A 72 10.26 18.56 -5.73
C GLY A 72 11.11 17.31 -5.99
N MET A 73 10.98 16.25 -5.18
CA MET A 73 11.64 14.96 -5.40
C MET A 73 10.91 14.11 -6.45
N TRP A 74 9.58 14.21 -6.54
CA TRP A 74 8.76 13.49 -7.52
C TRP A 74 8.61 14.21 -8.86
N ALA A 75 8.90 15.51 -8.94
CA ALA A 75 8.75 16.32 -10.15
C ALA A 75 9.90 16.19 -11.17
N LYS A 76 10.74 15.14 -11.06
CA LYS A 76 11.80 14.83 -12.05
C LYS A 76 11.42 13.64 -12.90
#